data_AF-A0AAN8APY6-F1
#
_entry.id   AF-A0AAN8APY6-F1
#
_cell.length_a   1.000
_cell.length_b   1.000
_cell.length_c   1.000
_cell.angle_alpha   90.00
_cell.angle_beta   90.00
_cell.angle_gamma   90.00
#
_symmetry.space_group_name_H-M   'P 1'
#
loop_
_entity.id
_entity.type
_entity.pdbx_description
1 polymer ?
#
loop_
_entity_poly.entity_id
_entity_poly.type
_entity_poly.pdbx_seq_one_letter_code
_entity_poly.pdbx_strand_id
1 'polypeptide(L)'
;MQAKAKGLLKTLRSKDAMTFAHFLSDILAVLSKLSKTLQQREVCTFHVHEALKATMTSINKFKDRAGPEQRKLQQGDCNSFEGQTLTGVDHSSGQIEKVVEALVGSLARRFSDMGGEVLKATKIADMQSWPQEHEDDFGDDFIGVIIDHYREHFDNVGVDVSAIEAEWTSLKQALYENQGNKIHSMSWPSVFELYKSTFPNILHVIDLVLSLPAATSECERGFSQMKITKSQYRNRLKATTMTMLMTIQLHSEPTKDFDPSSAIHQWNQNHNRRPNFMEGRKKGRMAALEGAKQVQEEIDGVDGVDGAQMVAEAAGGAVVEAETNEINSDDSDWFTDMEDNVDSDDGEMEDRGLVGEDEE
;
A
#
# COMPACT_ATOMS: atom_id res chain seq x y z
N MET A 1 -36.86 18.31 -13.61
CA MET A 1 -36.68 17.96 -12.18
C MET A 1 -37.85 17.16 -11.57
N GLN A 2 -39.11 17.50 -11.79
CA GLN A 2 -40.26 16.80 -11.16
C GLN A 2 -40.40 15.30 -11.53
N ALA A 3 -40.08 14.90 -12.76
CA ALA A 3 -40.16 13.49 -13.18
C ALA A 3 -39.15 12.61 -12.44
N LYS A 4 -37.90 13.08 -12.28
CA LYS A 4 -36.85 12.38 -11.51
C LYS A 4 -37.25 12.20 -10.04
N ALA A 5 -37.78 13.25 -9.41
CA ALA A 5 -38.25 13.20 -8.02
C ALA A 5 -39.42 12.21 -7.82
N LYS A 6 -40.41 12.19 -8.74
CA LYS A 6 -41.50 11.21 -8.71
C LYS A 6 -40.99 9.78 -8.90
N GLY A 7 -40.00 9.58 -9.78
CA GLY A 7 -39.34 8.29 -9.98
C GLY A 7 -38.66 7.79 -8.70
N LEU A 8 -37.84 8.63 -8.05
CA LEU A 8 -37.18 8.29 -6.79
C LEU A 8 -38.18 7.94 -5.69
N LEU A 9 -39.26 8.72 -5.55
CA LEU A 9 -40.32 8.44 -4.57
C LEU A 9 -40.99 7.09 -4.82
N LYS A 10 -41.21 6.72 -6.09
CA LYS A 10 -41.72 5.39 -6.46
C LYS A 10 -40.75 4.29 -6.04
N THR A 11 -39.44 4.48 -6.26
CA THR A 11 -38.40 3.52 -5.85
C THR A 11 -38.34 3.38 -4.32
N LEU A 12 -38.36 4.49 -3.57
CA LEU A 12 -38.32 4.48 -2.10
C LEU A 12 -39.59 3.90 -1.46
N ARG A 13 -40.70 3.83 -2.20
CA ARG A 13 -41.92 3.13 -1.79
C ARG A 13 -41.98 1.68 -2.26
N SER A 14 -40.99 1.20 -3.00
CA SER A 14 -40.95 -0.20 -3.42
C SER A 14 -40.43 -1.08 -2.28
N LYS A 15 -41.17 -2.13 -1.93
CA LYS A 15 -40.76 -3.11 -0.92
C LYS A 15 -39.44 -3.79 -1.30
N ASP A 16 -39.30 -4.12 -2.58
CA ASP A 16 -38.11 -4.76 -3.16
C ASP A 16 -36.87 -3.86 -3.05
N ALA A 17 -36.98 -2.60 -3.49
CA ALA A 17 -35.86 -1.66 -3.46
C ALA A 17 -35.44 -1.31 -2.03
N MET A 18 -36.40 -1.15 -1.11
CA MET A 18 -36.10 -0.88 0.29
C MET A 18 -35.43 -2.08 0.95
N THR A 19 -35.89 -3.31 0.68
CA THR A 19 -35.28 -4.53 1.21
C THR A 19 -33.84 -4.69 0.72
N PHE A 20 -33.61 -4.46 -0.57
CA PHE A 20 -32.27 -4.52 -1.14
C PHE A 20 -31.35 -3.39 -0.64
N ALA A 21 -31.86 -2.17 -0.46
CA ALA A 21 -31.07 -1.06 0.10
C ALA A 21 -30.63 -1.33 1.55
N HIS A 22 -31.51 -1.88 2.38
CA HIS A 22 -31.16 -2.27 3.76
C HIS A 22 -30.17 -3.44 3.78
N PHE A 23 -30.32 -4.40 2.88
CA PHE A 23 -29.32 -5.46 2.66
C PHE A 23 -27.93 -4.90 2.31
N LEU A 24 -27.86 -3.93 1.39
CA LEU A 24 -26.59 -3.28 1.07
C LEU A 24 -26.00 -2.57 2.28
N SER A 25 -26.82 -1.94 3.12
CA SER A 25 -26.37 -1.32 4.37
C SER A 25 -25.77 -2.35 5.34
N ASP A 26 -26.44 -3.50 5.50
CA ASP A 26 -25.94 -4.62 6.31
C ASP A 26 -24.60 -5.17 5.79
N ILE A 27 -24.46 -5.33 4.47
CA ILE A 27 -23.19 -5.73 3.83
C ILE A 27 -22.08 -4.71 4.09
N LEU A 28 -22.37 -3.42 3.87
CA LEU A 28 -21.39 -2.34 4.06
C LEU A 28 -20.89 -2.28 5.50
N ALA A 29 -21.74 -2.57 6.48
CA ALA A 29 -21.33 -2.63 7.88
C ALA A 29 -20.28 -3.74 8.12
N VAL A 30 -20.49 -4.93 7.56
CA VAL A 30 -19.54 -6.05 7.68
C VAL A 30 -18.24 -5.75 6.92
N LEU A 31 -18.34 -5.27 5.67
CA LEU A 31 -17.17 -4.93 4.86
C LEU A 31 -16.36 -3.76 5.43
N SER A 32 -17.02 -2.77 6.04
CA SER A 32 -16.34 -1.67 6.72
C SER A 32 -15.49 -2.16 7.89
N LYS A 33 -15.97 -3.15 8.65
CA LYS A 33 -15.18 -3.77 9.72
C LYS A 33 -13.92 -4.44 9.16
N LEU A 34 -14.07 -5.25 8.11
CA LEU A 34 -12.93 -5.88 7.43
C LEU A 34 -11.94 -4.83 6.93
N SER A 35 -12.43 -3.82 6.22
CA SER A 35 -11.61 -2.73 5.66
C SER A 35 -10.78 -2.03 6.75
N LYS A 36 -11.37 -1.73 7.91
CA LYS A 36 -10.64 -1.14 9.04
C LYS A 36 -9.55 -2.05 9.59
N THR A 37 -9.79 -3.37 9.66
CA THR A 37 -8.75 -4.34 10.06
C THR A 37 -7.60 -4.36 9.05
N LEU A 38 -7.89 -4.41 7.74
CA LEU A 38 -6.86 -4.43 6.70
C LEU A 38 -6.06 -3.11 6.61
N GLN A 39 -6.59 -2.02 7.15
CA GLN A 39 -5.94 -0.71 7.19
C GLN A 39 -5.03 -0.50 8.40
N GLN A 40 -4.99 -1.43 9.34
CA GLN A 40 -4.07 -1.36 10.48
C GLN A 40 -2.62 -1.46 10.00
N ARG A 41 -1.72 -0.66 10.59
CA ARG A 41 -0.29 -0.64 10.23
C ARG A 41 0.45 -1.88 10.72
N GLU A 42 0.04 -2.39 11.88
CA GLU A 42 0.67 -3.54 12.55
C GLU A 42 -0.33 -4.70 12.55
N VAL A 43 -0.54 -5.31 11.38
CA VAL A 43 -1.40 -6.49 11.25
C VAL A 43 -0.63 -7.62 10.61
N CYS A 44 -0.64 -8.79 11.25
CA CYS A 44 -0.04 -9.99 10.68
C CYS A 44 -1.02 -10.70 9.73
N THR A 45 -0.46 -11.50 8.82
CA THR A 45 -1.21 -12.26 7.82
C THR A 45 -2.28 -13.18 8.43
N PHE A 46 -2.01 -13.75 9.61
CA PHE A 46 -2.98 -14.58 10.35
C PHE A 46 -4.26 -13.81 10.69
N HIS A 47 -4.13 -12.60 11.26
CA HIS A 47 -5.28 -11.77 11.62
C HIS A 47 -6.10 -11.36 10.40
N VAL A 48 -5.43 -11.05 9.29
CA VAL A 48 -6.09 -10.74 8.02
C VAL A 48 -6.92 -11.94 7.52
N HIS A 49 -6.33 -13.13 7.54
CA HIS A 49 -7.01 -14.36 7.13
C HIS A 49 -8.24 -14.66 8.00
N GLU A 50 -8.11 -14.55 9.32
CA GLU A 50 -9.22 -14.78 10.24
C GLU A 50 -10.33 -13.73 10.08
N ALA A 51 -9.97 -12.45 9.89
CA ALA A 51 -10.93 -11.39 9.60
C ALA A 51 -11.69 -11.64 8.28
N LEU A 52 -11.02 -12.14 7.25
CA LEU A 52 -11.64 -12.53 5.98
C LEU A 52 -12.60 -13.70 6.16
N LYS A 53 -12.19 -14.78 6.83
CA LYS A 53 -13.08 -15.94 7.10
C LYS A 53 -14.32 -15.53 7.90
N ALA A 54 -14.14 -14.72 8.95
CA ALA A 54 -15.24 -14.21 9.75
C ALA A 54 -16.20 -13.34 8.92
N THR A 55 -15.66 -12.53 8.01
CA THR A 55 -16.43 -11.69 7.09
C THR A 55 -17.22 -12.52 6.09
N MET A 56 -16.57 -13.48 5.41
CA MET A 56 -17.25 -14.39 4.47
C MET A 56 -18.36 -15.18 5.17
N THR A 57 -18.10 -15.68 6.39
CA THR A 57 -19.11 -16.38 7.21
C THR A 57 -20.28 -15.47 7.55
N SER A 58 -20.02 -14.20 7.86
CA SER A 58 -21.07 -13.22 8.17
C SER A 58 -21.89 -12.84 6.95
N ILE A 59 -21.27 -12.64 5.79
CA ILE A 59 -21.96 -12.33 4.53
C ILE A 59 -22.82 -13.51 4.07
N ASN A 60 -22.31 -14.74 4.17
CA ASN A 60 -23.08 -15.95 3.81
C ASN A 60 -24.39 -16.09 4.60
N LYS A 61 -24.42 -15.65 5.86
CA LYS A 61 -25.65 -15.69 6.67
C LYS A 61 -26.78 -14.84 6.10
N PHE A 62 -26.49 -13.83 5.26
CA PHE A 62 -27.52 -13.01 4.64
C PHE A 62 -28.34 -13.74 3.57
N LYS A 63 -27.92 -14.94 3.13
CA LYS A 63 -28.74 -15.81 2.27
C LYS A 63 -30.00 -16.28 2.99
N ASP A 64 -29.85 -16.72 4.23
CA ASP A 64 -30.92 -17.38 4.99
C ASP A 64 -31.54 -16.48 6.07
N ARG A 65 -30.85 -15.39 6.45
CA ARG A 65 -31.24 -14.55 7.58
C ARG A 65 -31.11 -13.07 7.28
N ALA A 66 -32.19 -12.33 7.54
CA ALA A 66 -32.19 -10.87 7.46
C ALA A 66 -31.20 -10.21 8.44
N GLY A 67 -30.40 -9.29 7.91
CA GLY A 67 -29.49 -8.47 8.71
C GLY A 67 -30.20 -7.48 9.63
N PRO A 68 -29.45 -6.80 10.52
CA PRO A 68 -29.99 -5.77 11.41
C PRO A 68 -30.85 -4.71 10.71
N GLU A 69 -30.39 -4.17 9.59
CA GLU A 69 -31.09 -3.14 8.83
C GLU A 69 -32.30 -3.73 8.10
N GLN A 70 -32.16 -4.88 7.44
CA GLN A 70 -33.29 -5.56 6.80
C GLN A 70 -34.41 -5.90 7.78
N ARG A 71 -34.07 -6.27 9.02
CA ARG A 71 -35.05 -6.55 10.08
C ARG A 71 -35.90 -5.35 10.46
N LYS A 72 -35.45 -4.11 10.22
CA LYS A 72 -36.27 -2.91 10.48
C LYS A 72 -37.51 -2.85 9.59
N LEU A 73 -37.45 -3.42 8.39
CA LEU A 73 -38.59 -3.53 7.47
C LEU A 73 -39.58 -4.64 7.88
N GLN A 74 -39.15 -5.55 8.76
CA GLN A 74 -39.95 -6.67 9.25
C GLN A 74 -40.55 -6.40 10.64
N GLN A 75 -40.19 -5.28 11.28
CA GLN A 75 -40.72 -4.87 12.57
C GLN A 75 -42.06 -4.13 12.40
N GLY A 76 -43.12 -4.64 13.02
CA GLY A 76 -44.45 -4.02 12.99
C GLY A 76 -45.29 -4.46 11.79
N ASP A 77 -46.03 -3.53 11.17
CA ASP A 77 -46.76 -3.81 9.93
C ASP A 77 -45.73 -3.97 8.79
N CYS A 78 -45.56 -5.22 8.34
CA CYS A 78 -44.59 -5.67 7.33
C CYS A 78 -44.69 -4.98 5.96
N ASN A 79 -45.68 -4.10 5.78
CA ASN A 79 -45.88 -3.28 4.60
C ASN A 79 -45.74 -1.79 4.89
N SER A 80 -45.21 -1.38 6.04
CA SER A 80 -44.95 0.02 6.37
C SER A 80 -43.53 0.21 6.91
N PHE A 81 -42.91 1.32 6.55
CA PHE A 81 -41.62 1.75 7.07
C PHE A 81 -41.65 3.26 7.32
N GLU A 82 -41.26 3.70 8.53
CA GLU A 82 -41.25 5.12 8.92
C GLU A 82 -42.57 5.86 8.59
N GLY A 83 -43.71 5.19 8.81
CA GLY A 83 -45.05 5.74 8.55
C GLY A 83 -45.47 5.80 7.07
N GLN A 84 -44.69 5.24 6.14
CA GLN A 84 -45.05 5.11 4.73
C GLN A 84 -45.39 3.66 4.36
N THR A 85 -46.47 3.46 3.59
CA THR A 85 -46.83 2.14 3.07
C THR A 85 -45.94 1.78 1.88
N LEU A 86 -45.25 0.64 1.99
CA LEU A 86 -44.47 0.03 0.93
C LEU A 86 -45.40 -0.70 -0.04
N THR A 87 -45.04 -0.63 -1.32
CA THR A 87 -45.81 -1.17 -2.44
C THR A 87 -45.02 -2.26 -3.16
N GLY A 88 -45.74 -3.21 -3.75
CA GLY A 88 -45.15 -4.33 -4.49
C GLY A 88 -44.80 -5.53 -3.63
N VAL A 89 -44.28 -6.55 -4.30
CA VAL A 89 -43.81 -7.82 -3.70
C VAL A 89 -42.28 -7.79 -3.66
N ASP A 90 -41.72 -8.33 -2.59
CA ASP A 90 -40.27 -8.49 -2.45
C ASP A 90 -39.81 -9.71 -3.28
N HIS A 91 -38.94 -9.46 -4.25
CA HIS A 91 -38.30 -10.49 -5.08
C HIS A 91 -36.76 -10.44 -4.94
N SER A 92 -36.26 -9.71 -3.95
CA SER A 92 -34.84 -9.39 -3.79
C SER A 92 -34.00 -10.60 -3.38
N SER A 93 -34.60 -11.68 -2.87
CA SER A 93 -33.90 -12.88 -2.42
C SER A 93 -32.91 -13.45 -3.46
N GLY A 94 -33.32 -13.56 -4.72
CA GLY A 94 -32.43 -14.05 -5.78
C GLY A 94 -31.29 -13.09 -6.14
N GLN A 95 -31.49 -11.77 -5.97
CA GLN A 95 -30.44 -10.77 -6.15
C GLN A 95 -29.48 -10.73 -4.96
N ILE A 96 -30.00 -10.86 -3.75
CA ILE A 96 -29.24 -10.98 -2.50
C ILE A 96 -28.29 -12.17 -2.59
N GLU A 97 -28.78 -13.34 -3.00
CA GLU A 97 -27.96 -14.53 -3.13
C GLU A 97 -26.81 -14.34 -4.13
N LYS A 98 -27.10 -13.77 -5.31
CA LYS A 98 -26.08 -13.46 -6.33
C LYS A 98 -25.01 -12.51 -5.81
N VAL A 99 -25.40 -11.46 -5.08
CA VAL A 99 -24.45 -10.49 -4.49
C VAL A 99 -23.59 -11.16 -3.43
N VAL A 100 -24.19 -11.98 -2.56
CA VAL A 100 -23.47 -12.73 -1.53
C VAL A 100 -22.44 -13.67 -2.16
N GLU A 101 -22.83 -14.46 -3.16
CA GLU A 101 -21.94 -15.38 -3.86
C GLU A 101 -20.78 -14.66 -4.56
N ALA A 102 -21.08 -13.58 -5.27
CA ALA A 102 -20.07 -12.79 -5.96
C ALA A 102 -19.07 -12.15 -4.97
N LEU A 103 -19.55 -11.63 -3.84
CA LEU A 103 -18.70 -11.03 -2.81
C LEU A 103 -17.85 -12.08 -2.10
N VAL A 104 -18.44 -13.18 -1.65
CA VAL A 104 -17.71 -14.27 -0.99
C VAL A 104 -16.67 -14.88 -1.94
N GLY A 105 -17.05 -15.12 -3.19
CA GLY A 105 -16.12 -15.62 -4.21
C GLY A 105 -14.98 -14.63 -4.51
N SER A 106 -15.23 -13.33 -4.42
CA SER A 106 -14.18 -12.30 -4.60
C SER A 106 -13.25 -12.21 -3.38
N LEU A 107 -13.78 -12.35 -2.16
CA LEU A 107 -12.98 -12.38 -0.95
C LEU A 107 -12.13 -13.64 -0.86
N ALA A 108 -12.67 -14.80 -1.22
CA ALA A 108 -11.95 -16.08 -1.21
C ALA A 108 -10.77 -16.10 -2.21
N ARG A 109 -10.90 -15.41 -3.35
CA ARG A 109 -9.82 -15.31 -4.35
C ARG A 109 -8.62 -14.47 -3.91
N ARG A 110 -8.74 -13.61 -2.89
CA ARG A 110 -7.65 -12.69 -2.50
C ARG A 110 -6.40 -13.37 -1.96
N PHE A 111 -6.55 -14.57 -1.42
CA PHE A 111 -5.44 -15.38 -0.88
C PHE A 111 -5.51 -16.82 -1.41
N SER A 112 -6.04 -17.02 -2.62
CA SER A 112 -6.14 -18.37 -3.19
C SER A 112 -4.79 -18.93 -3.65
N ASP A 113 -3.81 -18.06 -3.83
CA ASP A 113 -2.41 -18.35 -4.15
C ASP A 113 -1.64 -18.89 -2.94
N MET A 114 -1.94 -18.39 -1.74
CA MET A 114 -1.37 -18.89 -0.50
C MET A 114 -2.25 -20.01 0.08
N GLY A 115 -1.67 -21.18 0.34
CA GLY A 115 -2.41 -22.30 0.92
C GLY A 115 -3.11 -21.90 2.22
N GLY A 116 -4.40 -22.24 2.36
CA GLY A 116 -5.19 -21.89 3.55
C GLY A 116 -4.57 -22.36 4.88
N GLU A 117 -3.78 -23.44 4.84
CA GLU A 117 -2.98 -23.96 5.94
C GLU A 117 -1.74 -23.11 6.24
N VAL A 118 -1.06 -22.60 5.21
CA VAL A 118 0.09 -21.68 5.37
C VAL A 118 -0.36 -20.39 6.04
N LEU A 119 -1.48 -19.81 5.59
CA LEU A 119 -2.06 -18.61 6.21
C LEU A 119 -2.40 -18.83 7.69
N LYS A 120 -2.94 -20.01 8.05
CA LYS A 120 -3.17 -20.36 9.45
C LYS A 120 -1.85 -20.52 10.22
N ALA A 121 -0.84 -21.14 9.59
CA ALA A 121 0.45 -21.37 10.20
C ALA A 121 1.18 -20.06 10.55
N THR A 122 0.93 -18.97 9.82
CA THR A 122 1.46 -17.63 10.17
C THR A 122 1.05 -17.15 11.57
N LYS A 123 0.10 -17.82 12.25
CA LYS A 123 -0.26 -17.60 13.65
C LYS A 123 0.93 -17.61 14.60
N ILE A 124 1.99 -18.37 14.31
CA ILE A 124 3.20 -18.41 15.14
C ILE A 124 3.83 -17.02 15.34
N ALA A 125 3.66 -16.11 14.38
CA ALA A 125 4.17 -14.74 14.45
C ALA A 125 3.27 -13.80 15.26
N ASP A 126 2.07 -14.22 15.70
CA ASP A 126 1.18 -13.41 16.51
C ASP A 126 1.28 -13.78 17.99
N MET A 127 2.21 -13.15 18.72
CA MET A 127 2.43 -13.41 20.15
C MET A 127 1.17 -13.20 21.01
N GLN A 128 0.21 -12.39 20.56
CA GLN A 128 -1.05 -12.19 21.27
C GLN A 128 -1.95 -13.44 21.25
N SER A 129 -1.81 -14.30 20.25
CA SER A 129 -2.60 -15.54 20.10
C SER A 129 -1.93 -16.78 20.70
N TRP A 130 -0.74 -16.63 21.28
CA TRP A 130 -0.05 -17.74 21.94
C TRP A 130 -0.81 -18.18 23.21
N PRO A 131 -0.66 -19.44 23.65
CA PRO A 131 -1.26 -19.94 24.89
C PRO A 131 -0.87 -19.12 26.12
N GLN A 132 -1.76 -19.05 27.12
CA GLN A 132 -1.48 -18.34 28.38
C GLN A 132 -0.45 -19.09 29.24
N GLU A 133 -0.47 -20.42 29.19
CA GLU A 133 0.50 -21.30 29.82
C GLU A 133 1.32 -21.99 28.74
N HIS A 134 2.55 -22.40 29.07
CA HIS A 134 3.41 -23.09 28.12
C HIS A 134 2.76 -24.41 27.67
N GLU A 135 2.54 -24.55 26.37
CA GLU A 135 2.11 -25.79 25.72
C GLU A 135 3.26 -26.32 24.88
N ASP A 136 3.73 -27.52 25.19
CA ASP A 136 4.92 -28.11 24.56
C ASP A 136 4.76 -28.22 23.03
N ASP A 137 3.58 -28.65 22.58
CA ASP A 137 3.31 -28.93 21.15
C ASP A 137 2.77 -27.70 20.38
N PHE A 138 2.65 -26.53 21.02
CA PHE A 138 2.06 -25.36 20.35
C PHE A 138 2.89 -24.92 19.15
N GLY A 139 2.25 -24.88 17.98
CA GLY A 139 2.84 -24.35 16.75
C GLY A 139 3.76 -25.31 16.02
N ASP A 140 4.00 -26.51 16.52
CA ASP A 140 4.92 -27.48 15.90
C ASP A 140 4.41 -27.89 14.50
N ASP A 141 3.12 -28.20 14.39
CA ASP A 141 2.47 -28.45 13.10
C ASP A 141 2.57 -27.24 12.14
N PHE A 142 2.47 -26.02 12.69
CA PHE A 142 2.56 -24.80 11.88
C PHE A 142 3.97 -24.57 11.35
N ILE A 143 4.99 -24.86 12.14
CA ILE A 143 6.39 -24.83 11.71
C ILE A 143 6.60 -25.80 10.55
N GLY A 144 6.11 -27.04 10.66
CA GLY A 144 6.18 -28.02 9.57
C GLY A 144 5.55 -27.50 8.28
N VAL A 145 4.34 -26.94 8.36
CA VAL A 145 3.63 -26.36 7.20
C VAL A 145 4.43 -25.23 6.54
N ILE A 146 5.07 -24.35 7.32
CA ILE A 146 5.85 -23.23 6.79
C ILE A 146 7.16 -23.72 6.14
N ILE A 147 7.86 -24.64 6.81
CA ILE A 147 9.09 -25.26 6.29
C ILE A 147 8.81 -25.92 4.95
N ASP A 148 7.75 -26.72 4.86
CA ASP A 148 7.44 -27.46 3.64
C ASP A 148 7.02 -26.54 2.50
N HIS A 149 6.28 -25.47 2.80
CA HIS A 149 5.87 -24.50 1.79
C HIS A 149 7.03 -23.64 1.25
N TYR A 150 7.98 -23.27 2.11
CA TYR A 150 9.10 -22.39 1.77
C TYR A 150 10.46 -23.10 1.72
N ARG A 151 10.47 -24.43 1.54
CA ARG A 151 11.68 -25.26 1.58
C ARG A 151 12.80 -24.75 0.66
N GLU A 152 12.47 -24.43 -0.58
CA GLU A 152 13.42 -23.90 -1.57
C GLU A 152 14.06 -22.58 -1.10
N HIS A 153 13.28 -21.71 -0.44
CA HIS A 153 13.80 -20.47 0.10
C HIS A 153 14.80 -20.71 1.23
N PHE A 154 14.48 -21.61 2.17
CA PHE A 154 15.38 -21.95 3.28
C PHE A 154 16.68 -22.60 2.81
N ASP A 155 16.60 -23.50 1.82
CA ASP A 155 17.77 -24.13 1.20
C ASP A 155 18.69 -23.10 0.53
N ASN A 156 18.13 -22.11 -0.16
CA ASN A 156 18.88 -21.05 -0.84
C ASN A 156 19.58 -20.08 0.13
N VAL A 157 18.97 -19.80 1.27
CA VAL A 157 19.53 -18.90 2.29
C VAL A 157 20.51 -19.63 3.23
N GLY A 158 20.55 -20.97 3.18
CA GLY A 158 21.43 -21.79 4.00
C GLY A 158 20.97 -21.92 5.45
N VAL A 159 19.65 -21.88 5.67
CA VAL A 159 19.04 -22.13 6.98
C VAL A 159 19.09 -23.63 7.28
N ASP A 160 19.55 -24.01 8.47
CA ASP A 160 19.55 -25.41 8.90
C ASP A 160 18.13 -25.84 9.30
N VAL A 161 17.40 -26.39 8.33
CA VAL A 161 16.03 -26.87 8.52
C VAL A 161 15.93 -27.93 9.63
N SER A 162 16.97 -28.74 9.83
CA SER A 162 16.95 -29.81 10.84
C SER A 162 17.03 -29.28 12.28
N ALA A 163 17.52 -28.06 12.47
CA ALA A 163 17.60 -27.40 13.77
C ALA A 163 16.33 -26.64 14.16
N ILE A 164 15.46 -26.30 13.20
CA ILE A 164 14.31 -25.39 13.42
C ILE A 164 13.37 -25.91 14.52
N GLU A 165 13.00 -27.19 14.51
CA GLU A 165 12.06 -27.75 15.48
C GLU A 165 12.61 -27.71 16.92
N ALA A 166 13.89 -28.04 17.08
CA ALA A 166 14.57 -27.98 18.37
C ALA A 166 14.74 -26.53 18.86
N GLU A 167 15.07 -25.61 17.95
CA GLU A 167 15.17 -24.18 18.24
C GLU A 167 13.81 -23.58 18.60
N TRP A 168 12.74 -23.97 17.92
CA TRP A 168 11.37 -23.53 18.24
C TRP A 168 10.96 -23.93 19.66
N THR A 169 11.21 -25.19 20.02
CA THR A 169 10.97 -25.70 21.37
C THR A 169 11.75 -24.90 22.42
N SER A 170 13.04 -24.67 22.15
CA SER A 170 13.93 -23.94 23.07
C SER A 170 13.57 -22.46 23.19
N LEU A 171 13.18 -21.81 22.08
CA LEU A 171 12.75 -20.42 22.05
C LEU A 171 11.44 -20.23 22.83
N LYS A 172 10.44 -21.11 22.62
CA LYS A 172 9.19 -21.10 23.40
C LYS A 172 9.50 -21.17 24.89
N GLN A 173 10.27 -22.18 25.30
CA GLN A 173 10.64 -22.37 26.71
C GLN A 173 11.33 -21.12 27.29
N ALA A 174 12.34 -20.58 26.60
CA ALA A 174 13.07 -19.40 27.05
C ALA A 174 12.17 -18.15 27.16
N LEU A 175 11.22 -17.97 26.25
CA LEU A 175 10.27 -16.85 26.30
C LEU A 175 9.33 -16.97 27.50
N TYR A 176 8.73 -18.14 27.72
CA TYR A 176 7.81 -18.35 28.85
C TYR A 176 8.54 -18.29 30.20
N GLU A 177 9.73 -18.86 30.32
CA GLU A 177 10.53 -18.82 31.56
C GLU A 177 10.98 -17.40 31.91
N ASN A 178 11.46 -16.63 30.93
CA ASN A 178 12.03 -15.30 31.19
C ASN A 178 10.97 -14.20 31.28
N GLN A 179 9.84 -14.34 30.58
CA GLN A 179 8.86 -13.25 30.41
C GLN A 179 7.49 -13.57 31.01
N GLY A 180 7.17 -14.84 31.29
CA GLY A 180 5.88 -15.26 31.81
C GLY A 180 4.74 -14.71 30.95
N ASN A 181 3.71 -14.10 31.53
CA ASN A 181 2.58 -13.56 30.75
C ASN A 181 2.92 -12.30 29.93
N LYS A 182 4.14 -11.75 30.03
CA LYS A 182 4.52 -10.53 29.29
C LYS A 182 4.80 -10.78 27.82
N ILE A 183 4.95 -12.04 27.37
CA ILE A 183 5.20 -12.38 25.95
C ILE A 183 4.15 -11.74 25.04
N HIS A 184 2.87 -11.71 25.45
CA HIS A 184 1.78 -11.15 24.64
C HIS A 184 1.92 -9.64 24.38
N SER A 185 2.80 -8.96 25.12
CA SER A 185 3.11 -7.53 24.97
C SER A 185 4.51 -7.27 24.39
N MET A 186 5.27 -8.32 24.08
CA MET A 186 6.58 -8.19 23.48
C MET A 186 6.48 -7.85 21.98
N SER A 187 7.57 -7.28 21.47
CA SER A 187 7.76 -7.07 20.04
C SER A 187 8.78 -8.08 19.52
N TRP A 188 8.60 -8.51 18.27
CA TRP A 188 9.59 -9.35 17.59
C TRP A 188 10.98 -8.72 17.56
N PRO A 189 11.17 -7.41 17.26
CA PRO A 189 12.49 -6.78 17.33
C PRO A 189 13.24 -7.04 18.65
N SER A 190 12.55 -7.00 19.80
CA SER A 190 13.17 -7.33 21.09
C SER A 190 13.56 -8.80 21.20
N VAL A 191 12.76 -9.71 20.64
CA VAL A 191 13.09 -11.15 20.61
C VAL A 191 14.29 -11.42 19.69
N PHE A 192 14.35 -10.76 18.53
CA PHE A 192 15.51 -10.83 17.63
C PHE A 192 16.78 -10.33 18.32
N GLU A 193 16.72 -9.23 19.05
CA GLU A 193 17.89 -8.71 19.78
C GLU A 193 18.40 -9.69 20.84
N LEU A 194 17.49 -10.37 21.56
CA LEU A 194 17.84 -11.28 22.65
C LEU A 194 18.33 -12.65 22.16
N TYR A 195 17.73 -13.20 21.10
CA TYR A 195 17.85 -14.62 20.77
C TYR A 195 18.44 -14.92 19.40
N LYS A 196 18.73 -13.93 18.54
CA LYS A 196 19.28 -14.16 17.18
C LYS A 196 20.58 -14.95 17.13
N SER A 197 21.43 -14.83 18.14
CA SER A 197 22.67 -15.62 18.24
C SER A 197 22.46 -17.05 18.73
N THR A 198 21.35 -17.32 19.40
CA THR A 198 21.07 -18.60 20.06
C THR A 198 20.14 -19.48 19.21
N PHE A 199 19.14 -18.87 18.58
CA PHE A 199 18.11 -19.56 17.78
C PHE A 199 17.98 -18.92 16.38
N PRO A 200 19.05 -18.92 15.56
CA PRO A 200 19.08 -18.20 14.29
C PRO A 200 18.12 -18.76 13.23
N ASN A 201 17.89 -20.08 13.20
CA ASN A 201 17.13 -20.74 12.14
C ASN A 201 15.63 -20.50 12.31
N ILE A 202 15.11 -20.68 13.53
CA ILE A 202 13.70 -20.38 13.83
C ILE A 202 13.40 -18.89 13.68
N LEU A 203 14.32 -18.00 14.05
CA LEU A 203 14.11 -16.56 13.86
C LEU A 203 14.10 -16.17 12.38
N HIS A 204 14.75 -16.94 11.52
CA HIS A 204 14.61 -16.77 10.07
C HIS A 204 13.20 -17.13 9.57
N VAL A 205 12.61 -18.20 10.11
CA VAL A 205 11.22 -18.57 9.81
C VAL A 205 10.26 -17.46 10.25
N ILE A 206 10.47 -16.90 11.43
CA ILE A 206 9.65 -15.79 11.92
C ILE A 206 9.83 -14.54 11.06
N ASP A 207 11.07 -14.20 10.66
CA ASP A 207 11.36 -13.06 9.79
C ASP A 207 10.61 -13.19 8.45
N LEU A 208 10.67 -14.38 7.84
CA LEU A 208 9.92 -14.71 6.63
C LEU A 208 8.42 -14.47 6.83
N VAL A 209 7.82 -15.01 7.89
CA VAL A 209 6.39 -14.87 8.15
C VAL A 209 5.98 -13.40 8.37
N LEU A 210 6.80 -12.64 9.09
CA LEU A 210 6.57 -11.20 9.34
C LEU A 210 6.75 -10.35 8.08
N SER A 211 7.55 -10.81 7.12
CA SER A 211 7.75 -10.13 5.84
C SER A 211 6.60 -10.32 4.84
N LEU A 212 5.67 -11.23 5.11
CA LEU A 212 4.54 -11.48 4.23
C LEU A 212 3.60 -10.26 4.20
N PRO A 213 3.23 -9.76 3.02
CA PRO A 213 2.34 -8.61 2.91
C PRO A 213 0.93 -9.01 3.39
N ALA A 214 0.53 -8.50 4.55
CA ALA A 214 -0.80 -8.77 5.10
C ALA A 214 -1.91 -7.99 4.35
N ALA A 215 -1.62 -6.77 3.88
CA ALA A 215 -2.58 -5.92 3.16
C ALA A 215 -1.89 -4.89 2.27
N THR A 216 -2.62 -4.37 1.26
CA THR A 216 -2.16 -3.31 0.35
C THR A 216 -2.33 -1.90 0.93
N SER A 217 -2.77 -1.77 2.18
CA SER A 217 -3.10 -0.49 2.80
C SER A 217 -1.90 0.44 2.91
N GLU A 218 -0.69 -0.08 3.15
CA GLU A 218 0.54 0.72 3.14
C GLU A 218 0.85 1.26 1.74
N CYS A 219 0.58 0.50 0.67
CA CYS A 219 0.68 1.02 -0.69
C CYS A 219 -0.33 2.16 -0.94
N GLU A 220 -1.58 2.00 -0.51
CA GLU A 220 -2.62 3.04 -0.62
C GLU A 220 -2.27 4.33 0.14
N ARG A 221 -1.67 4.19 1.34
CA ARG A 221 -1.12 5.32 2.10
C ARG A 221 0.01 6.00 1.33
N GLY A 222 0.92 5.21 0.74
CA GLY A 222 1.99 5.71 -0.12
C GLY A 222 1.46 6.52 -1.29
N PHE A 223 0.48 6.00 -2.03
CA PHE A 223 -0.16 6.72 -3.14
C PHE A 223 -0.89 7.98 -2.69
N SER A 224 -1.60 7.91 -1.57
CA SER A 224 -2.28 9.08 -0.99
C SER A 224 -1.28 10.18 -0.62
N GLN A 225 -0.17 9.80 0.00
CA GLN A 225 0.90 10.72 0.37
C GLN A 225 1.60 11.30 -0.85
N MET A 226 1.85 10.48 -1.88
CA MET A 226 2.39 10.93 -3.16
C MET A 226 1.47 11.95 -3.82
N LYS A 227 0.15 11.70 -3.82
CA LYS A 227 -0.84 12.62 -4.39
C LYS A 227 -0.79 13.97 -3.68
N ILE A 228 -0.74 13.97 -2.34
CA ILE A 228 -0.60 15.19 -1.53
C ILE A 228 0.67 15.95 -1.92
N THR A 229 1.82 15.27 -1.98
CA THR A 229 3.11 15.90 -2.31
C THR A 229 3.14 16.47 -3.73
N LYS A 230 2.54 15.79 -4.72
CA LYS A 230 2.40 16.31 -6.10
C LYS A 230 1.40 17.48 -6.18
N SER A 231 0.23 17.35 -5.54
CA SER A 231 -0.88 18.28 -5.71
C SER A 231 -0.71 19.59 -4.94
N GLN A 232 -0.10 19.55 -3.74
CA GLN A 232 0.02 20.73 -2.87
C GLN A 232 0.83 21.85 -3.52
N TYR A 233 1.78 21.51 -4.39
CA TYR A 233 2.68 22.49 -4.99
C TYR A 233 2.65 22.53 -6.53
N ARG A 234 1.83 21.69 -7.20
CA ARG A 234 1.85 21.51 -8.67
C ARG A 234 3.28 21.34 -9.22
N ASN A 235 4.14 20.69 -8.46
CA ASN A 235 5.55 20.60 -8.77
C ASN A 235 5.80 19.47 -9.78
N ARG A 236 6.54 19.76 -10.86
CA ARG A 236 7.31 18.73 -11.58
C ARG A 236 8.50 18.36 -10.69
N LEU A 237 8.31 17.38 -9.82
CA LEU A 237 9.39 16.78 -9.03
C LEU A 237 10.07 15.68 -9.84
N LYS A 238 11.40 15.59 -9.77
CA LYS A 238 12.13 14.41 -10.25
C LYS A 238 11.73 13.19 -9.41
N ALA A 239 11.76 12.00 -10.01
CA ALA A 239 11.43 10.74 -9.34
C ALA A 239 12.29 10.51 -8.08
N THR A 240 13.57 10.86 -8.14
CA THR A 240 14.50 10.79 -7.00
C THR A 240 14.06 11.68 -5.84
N THR A 241 13.69 12.94 -6.11
CA THR A 241 13.18 13.87 -5.09
C THR A 241 11.85 13.39 -4.52
N MET A 242 10.96 12.87 -5.36
CA MET A 242 9.69 12.28 -4.90
C MET A 242 9.94 11.13 -3.92
N THR A 243 10.84 10.21 -4.29
CA THR A 243 11.20 9.06 -3.46
C THR A 243 11.74 9.52 -2.10
N MET A 244 12.70 10.45 -2.08
CA MET A 244 13.25 10.99 -0.83
C MET A 244 12.17 11.63 0.06
N LEU A 245 11.27 12.43 -0.53
CA LEU A 245 10.17 13.06 0.23
C LEU A 245 9.19 12.03 0.77
N MET A 246 8.83 11.01 -0.02
CA MET A 246 7.96 9.92 0.41
C MET A 246 8.62 9.10 1.53
N THR A 247 9.91 8.77 1.41
CA THR A 247 10.65 8.05 2.46
C THR A 247 10.61 8.82 3.77
N ILE A 248 10.85 10.13 3.74
CA ILE A 248 10.74 10.97 4.93
C ILE A 248 9.30 10.92 5.47
N GLN A 249 8.30 11.21 4.64
CA GLN A 249 6.91 11.31 5.10
C GLN A 249 6.31 10.00 5.62
N LEU A 250 6.75 8.84 5.09
CA LEU A 250 6.21 7.54 5.47
C LEU A 250 6.92 6.92 6.68
N HIS A 251 8.23 7.16 6.82
CA HIS A 251 9.05 6.50 7.85
C HIS A 251 9.52 7.43 8.97
N SER A 252 9.39 8.76 8.84
CA SER A 252 9.71 9.66 9.94
C SER A 252 8.62 9.60 11.01
N GLU A 253 9.05 9.70 12.28
CA GLU A 253 8.15 9.99 13.37
C GLU A 253 7.33 11.26 13.12
N PRO A 254 6.11 11.38 13.68
CA PRO A 254 5.34 12.62 13.63
C PRO A 254 6.20 13.80 14.08
N THR A 255 6.02 14.97 13.48
CA THR A 255 6.86 16.16 13.74
C THR A 255 6.97 16.52 15.23
N LYS A 256 5.94 16.21 16.03
CA LYS A 256 5.91 16.42 17.49
C LYS A 256 6.88 15.51 18.27
N ASP A 257 7.13 14.31 17.74
CA ASP A 257 7.89 13.24 18.39
C ASP A 257 9.26 13.02 17.71
N PHE A 258 9.55 13.77 16.64
CA PHE A 258 10.81 13.71 15.91
C PHE A 258 11.96 14.33 16.70
N ASP A 259 13.00 13.53 16.99
CA ASP A 259 14.26 13.99 17.58
C ASP A 259 15.29 14.34 16.49
N PRO A 260 15.62 15.63 16.29
CA PRO A 260 16.61 16.04 15.29
C PRO A 260 18.06 15.79 15.74
N SER A 261 18.31 15.35 16.98
CA SER A 261 19.66 15.31 17.57
C SER A 261 20.64 14.50 16.74
N SER A 262 20.26 13.30 16.29
CA SER A 262 21.11 12.45 15.43
C SER A 262 21.48 13.15 14.12
N ALA A 263 20.51 13.78 13.46
CA ALA A 263 20.73 14.53 12.23
C ALA A 263 21.63 15.75 12.45
N ILE A 264 21.47 16.47 13.58
CA ILE A 264 22.32 17.59 13.97
C ILE A 264 23.76 17.13 14.23
N HIS A 265 23.95 16.02 14.94
CA HIS A 265 25.27 15.44 15.18
C HIS A 265 25.96 15.06 13.86
N GLN A 266 25.25 14.39 12.97
CA GLN A 266 25.76 14.02 11.65
C GLN A 266 26.10 15.25 10.80
N TRP A 267 25.26 16.28 10.83
CA TRP A 267 25.50 17.56 10.15
C TRP A 267 26.75 18.27 10.69
N ASN A 268 26.94 18.27 12.01
CA ASN A 268 28.08 18.93 12.66
C ASN A 268 29.41 18.18 12.48
N GLN A 269 29.36 16.86 12.30
CA GLN A 269 30.54 16.02 12.02
C GLN A 269 31.04 16.17 10.57
N ASN A 270 30.17 16.55 9.63
CA ASN A 270 30.56 16.77 8.25
C ASN A 270 31.11 18.19 8.01
N HIS A 271 32.36 18.29 7.59
CA HIS A 271 32.97 19.57 7.17
C HIS A 271 32.32 20.13 5.90
N ASN A 272 31.71 19.27 5.08
CA ASN A 272 30.99 19.65 3.87
C ASN A 272 29.52 19.92 4.21
N ARG A 273 29.22 21.14 4.67
CA ARG A 273 27.87 21.58 5.06
C ARG A 273 26.96 21.92 3.88
N ARG A 274 27.32 21.50 2.66
CA ARG A 274 26.52 21.72 1.46
C ARG A 274 25.92 20.38 1.06
N PRO A 275 24.61 20.30 0.78
CA PRO A 275 24.00 19.09 0.26
C PRO A 275 24.74 18.59 -1.00
N ASN A 276 25.03 17.29 -1.07
CA ASN A 276 25.86 16.69 -2.13
C ASN A 276 25.32 16.92 -3.56
N PHE A 277 24.03 17.27 -3.73
CA PHE A 277 23.49 17.64 -5.05
C PHE A 277 24.13 18.94 -5.62
N MET A 278 24.82 19.74 -4.80
CA MET A 278 25.58 20.91 -5.23
C MET A 278 27.02 20.57 -5.66
N GLU A 279 27.51 19.35 -5.43
CA GLU A 279 28.88 18.95 -5.84
C GLU A 279 29.02 18.81 -7.35
N GLY A 280 27.98 18.32 -8.04
CA GLY A 280 27.94 18.27 -9.51
C GLY A 280 28.06 19.67 -10.13
N ARG A 281 27.37 20.66 -9.55
CA ARG A 281 27.47 22.08 -9.93
C ARG A 281 28.87 22.65 -9.72
N LYS A 282 29.59 22.18 -8.70
CA LYS A 282 30.96 22.59 -8.41
C LYS A 282 31.95 21.96 -9.40
N LYS A 283 31.78 20.69 -9.77
CA LYS A 283 32.55 20.02 -10.82
C LYS A 283 32.35 20.67 -12.19
N GLY A 284 31.10 20.92 -12.60
CA GLY A 284 30.79 21.61 -13.85
C GLY A 284 31.39 23.03 -13.91
N ARG A 285 31.31 23.78 -12.80
CA ARG A 285 31.92 25.12 -12.73
C ARG A 285 33.45 25.10 -12.71
N MET A 286 34.06 24.09 -12.10
CA MET A 286 35.52 23.89 -12.13
C MET A 286 36.00 23.52 -13.52
N ALA A 287 35.33 22.58 -14.19
CA ALA A 287 35.60 22.21 -15.58
C ALA A 287 35.44 23.39 -16.54
N ALA A 288 34.40 24.21 -16.36
CA ALA A 288 34.20 25.44 -17.14
C ALA A 288 35.30 26.50 -16.88
N LEU A 289 35.77 26.63 -15.63
CA LEU A 289 36.89 27.52 -15.31
C LEU A 289 38.22 27.03 -15.89
N GLU A 290 38.42 25.72 -15.93
CA GLU A 290 39.63 25.07 -16.44
C GLU A 290 39.68 25.11 -17.97
N GLY A 291 38.53 24.89 -18.63
CA GLY A 291 38.36 25.14 -20.06
C GLY A 291 38.54 26.61 -20.44
N ALA A 292 38.01 27.55 -19.64
CA ALA A 292 38.21 28.99 -19.88
C ALA A 292 39.68 29.42 -19.71
N LYS A 293 40.44 28.78 -18.81
CA LYS A 293 41.88 29.02 -18.66
C LYS A 293 42.69 28.48 -19.84
N GLN A 294 42.37 27.29 -20.33
CA GLN A 294 43.02 26.72 -21.53
C GLN A 294 42.79 27.58 -22.77
N VAL A 295 41.58 28.10 -22.96
CA VAL A 295 41.26 29.03 -24.05
C VAL A 295 42.03 30.34 -23.92
N GLN A 296 42.21 30.88 -22.70
CA GLN A 296 42.97 32.11 -22.49
C GLN A 296 44.48 31.92 -22.74
N GLU A 297 45.07 30.78 -22.37
CA GLU A 297 46.48 30.46 -22.66
C GLU A 297 46.73 30.24 -24.17
N GLU A 298 45.76 29.73 -24.92
CA GLU A 298 45.84 29.67 -26.39
C GLU A 298 45.75 31.05 -27.05
N ILE A 299 44.98 31.99 -26.48
CA ILE A 299 44.86 33.36 -27.00
C ILE A 299 46.16 34.17 -26.79
N ASP A 300 46.80 34.02 -25.63
CA ASP A 300 48.05 34.74 -25.29
C ASP A 300 49.28 34.20 -26.07
N GLY A 301 49.13 33.08 -26.79
CA GLY A 301 50.17 32.44 -27.61
C GLY A 301 50.10 32.71 -29.13
N VAL A 302 49.08 33.44 -29.62
CA VAL A 302 48.85 33.66 -31.05
C VAL A 302 48.93 35.15 -31.40
N ASP A 303 50.07 35.59 -31.93
CA ASP A 303 50.20 36.88 -32.62
C ASP A 303 49.63 36.76 -34.04
N GLY A 304 48.35 37.11 -34.24
CA GLY A 304 47.76 37.20 -35.57
C GLY A 304 46.23 37.20 -35.62
N VAL A 305 45.68 38.05 -36.49
CA VAL A 305 44.25 38.42 -36.59
C VAL A 305 43.31 37.27 -37.01
N ASP A 306 43.81 36.08 -37.35
CA ASP A 306 42.98 34.90 -37.70
C ASP A 306 42.56 34.03 -36.49
N GLY A 307 43.07 34.28 -35.28
CA GLY A 307 42.75 33.48 -34.10
C GLY A 307 41.33 33.70 -33.54
N ALA A 308 40.72 34.87 -33.76
CA ALA A 308 39.45 35.23 -33.13
C ALA A 308 38.22 34.47 -33.69
N GLN A 309 38.30 33.96 -34.92
CA GLN A 309 37.16 33.33 -35.60
C GLN A 309 37.04 31.83 -35.30
N MET A 310 38.16 31.13 -35.07
CA MET A 310 38.13 29.72 -34.63
C MET A 310 37.61 29.55 -33.18
N VAL A 311 37.78 30.57 -32.34
CA VAL A 311 37.43 30.52 -30.89
C VAL A 311 35.92 30.58 -30.65
N ALA A 312 35.15 31.25 -31.51
CA ALA A 312 33.70 31.36 -31.37
C ALA A 312 32.97 30.03 -31.64
N GLU A 313 33.49 29.20 -32.54
CA GLU A 313 32.89 27.89 -32.88
C GLU A 313 33.21 26.81 -31.83
N ALA A 314 34.44 26.80 -31.27
CA ALA A 314 34.84 25.82 -30.26
C ALA A 314 34.12 26.02 -28.91
N ALA A 315 33.91 27.27 -28.49
CA ALA A 315 33.17 27.59 -27.26
C ALA A 315 31.67 27.28 -27.38
N GLY A 316 31.09 27.39 -28.57
CA GLY A 316 29.69 27.03 -28.84
C GLY A 316 29.43 25.52 -28.78
N GLY A 317 30.36 24.70 -29.26
CA GLY A 317 30.23 23.24 -29.24
C GLY A 317 30.29 22.61 -27.84
N ALA A 318 31.21 23.08 -26.99
CA ALA A 318 31.40 22.53 -25.64
C ALA A 318 30.23 22.83 -24.68
N VAL A 319 29.51 23.93 -24.88
CA VAL A 319 28.32 24.28 -24.08
C VAL A 319 27.13 23.38 -24.45
N VAL A 320 26.98 23.03 -25.73
CA VAL A 320 25.88 22.19 -26.24
C VAL A 320 26.05 20.71 -25.86
N GLU A 321 27.29 20.19 -25.86
CA GLU A 321 27.56 18.82 -25.40
C GLU A 321 27.32 18.64 -23.88
N ALA A 322 27.59 19.68 -23.07
CA ALA A 322 27.32 19.64 -21.63
C ALA A 322 25.82 19.67 -21.30
N GLU A 323 25.00 20.41 -22.06
CA GLU A 323 23.55 20.47 -21.88
C GLU A 323 22.83 19.22 -22.40
N THR A 324 23.32 18.59 -23.46
CA THR A 324 22.71 17.38 -24.03
C THR A 324 22.97 16.12 -23.21
N ASN A 325 24.13 16.04 -22.54
CA ASN A 325 24.47 14.93 -21.65
C ASN A 325 23.70 14.97 -20.31
N GLU A 326 23.14 16.13 -19.92
CA GLU A 326 22.25 16.25 -18.74
C GLU A 326 20.82 15.75 -19.00
N ILE A 327 20.42 15.57 -20.27
CA ILE A 327 19.05 15.19 -20.65
C ILE A 327 18.91 13.66 -20.83
N ASN A 328 20.00 12.94 -21.07
CA ASN A 328 19.98 11.52 -21.48
C ASN A 328 20.57 10.53 -20.46
N SER A 329 20.51 10.80 -19.15
CA SER A 329 20.75 9.73 -18.16
C SER A 329 19.45 8.95 -17.93
N ASP A 330 19.36 7.81 -18.61
CA ASP A 330 18.45 6.66 -18.40
C ASP A 330 17.70 6.68 -17.05
N ASP A 331 16.37 6.79 -17.10
CA ASP A 331 15.44 6.30 -16.08
C ASP A 331 14.00 6.37 -16.63
N SER A 332 13.76 5.71 -17.77
CA SER A 332 12.42 5.58 -18.35
C SER A 332 12.20 4.14 -18.79
N ASP A 333 11.75 3.28 -17.88
CA ASP A 333 11.17 1.99 -18.29
C ASP A 333 10.22 1.31 -17.28
N TRP A 334 9.75 2.00 -16.22
CA TRP A 334 8.92 1.36 -15.17
C TRP A 334 7.52 1.92 -14.96
N PHE A 335 7.10 2.98 -15.68
CA PHE A 335 5.87 3.71 -15.33
C PHE A 335 4.87 3.96 -16.48
N THR A 336 5.10 3.45 -17.68
CA THR A 336 4.31 3.85 -18.85
C THR A 336 2.97 3.09 -19.02
N ASP A 337 2.73 2.00 -18.29
CA ASP A 337 1.62 1.07 -18.62
C ASP A 337 0.36 1.17 -17.74
N MET A 338 0.16 2.23 -16.96
CA MET A 338 -0.99 2.30 -16.03
C MET A 338 -1.84 3.59 -16.05
N GLU A 339 -1.64 4.48 -17.03
CA GLU A 339 -2.44 5.72 -17.13
C GLU A 339 -3.65 5.66 -18.08
N ASP A 340 -3.89 4.57 -18.81
CA ASP A 340 -5.05 4.45 -19.70
C ASP A 340 -6.25 3.74 -19.06
N ASN A 341 -6.82 4.34 -18.01
CA ASN A 341 -8.25 4.27 -17.72
C ASN A 341 -8.52 5.07 -16.45
N VAL A 342 -8.90 6.34 -16.60
CA VAL A 342 -9.94 7.04 -15.83
C VAL A 342 -9.94 8.48 -16.32
N ASP A 343 -11.14 8.96 -16.65
CA ASP A 343 -11.56 10.34 -16.97
C ASP A 343 -11.56 10.76 -18.44
N SER A 344 -12.72 10.55 -19.06
CA SER A 344 -13.29 11.47 -20.05
C SER A 344 -14.81 11.39 -19.96
N ASP A 345 -15.44 12.21 -19.13
CA ASP A 345 -16.67 12.92 -19.51
C ASP A 345 -17.01 13.99 -18.45
N ASP A 346 -16.68 15.24 -18.73
CA ASP A 346 -17.43 16.41 -18.26
C ASP A 346 -17.27 17.50 -19.32
N GLY A 347 -18.41 17.91 -19.88
CA GLY A 347 -18.49 18.62 -21.14
C GLY A 347 -18.37 20.14 -21.07
N GLU A 348 -18.28 20.73 -22.27
CA GLU A 348 -18.63 22.11 -22.53
C GLU A 348 -19.56 22.20 -23.74
N MET A 349 -20.68 22.89 -23.54
CA MET A 349 -21.58 23.38 -24.58
C MET A 349 -20.92 24.58 -25.25
N GLU A 350 -20.92 24.64 -26.59
CA GLU A 350 -21.10 25.90 -27.30
C GLU A 350 -22.04 25.75 -28.51
N ASP A 351 -22.91 26.74 -28.57
CA ASP A 351 -23.99 27.04 -29.49
C ASP A 351 -23.48 27.44 -30.89
N ARG A 352 -24.17 26.99 -31.96
CA ARG A 352 -24.36 27.72 -33.23
C ARG A 352 -25.25 26.94 -34.22
N GLY A 353 -26.49 27.43 -34.37
CA GLY A 353 -27.03 27.87 -35.67
C GLY A 353 -27.51 26.85 -36.71
N LEU A 354 -28.84 26.64 -36.72
CA LEU A 354 -29.81 26.74 -37.84
C LEU A 354 -29.58 26.04 -39.22
N VAL A 355 -30.76 25.75 -39.82
CA VAL A 355 -31.13 25.19 -41.14
C VAL A 355 -31.26 23.65 -41.11
N GLY A 356 -32.40 22.99 -41.36
CA GLY A 356 -33.66 23.32 -42.03
C GLY A 356 -34.08 22.07 -42.84
N GLU A 357 -35.39 21.82 -42.98
CA GLU A 357 -36.05 20.84 -43.88
C GLU A 357 -35.99 19.35 -43.45
N ASP A 358 -36.97 18.49 -43.67
CA ASP A 358 -38.44 18.47 -43.80
C ASP A 358 -38.79 16.98 -44.07
N GLU A 359 -40.04 16.56 -43.80
CA GLU A 359 -40.69 15.29 -44.24
C GLU A 359 -40.16 13.97 -43.59
N GLU A 360 -40.97 13.03 -43.10
CA GLU A 360 -42.40 12.69 -43.22
C GLU A 360 -42.85 11.89 -41.98
#